data_AF-A0AAV1KQP3-F1
#
_entry.id   AF-A0AAV1KQP3-F1
#
_cell.length_a   1.000
_cell.length_b   1.000
_cell.length_c   1.000
_cell.angle_alpha   90.00
_cell.angle_beta   90.00
_cell.angle_gamma   90.00
#
_symmetry.space_group_name_H-M   'P 1'
#
loop_
_entity.id
_entity.type
_entity.pdbx_description
1 polymer ?
#
loop_
_entity_poly.entity_id
_entity_poly.type
_entity_poly.pdbx_seq_one_letter_code
_entity_poly.pdbx_strand_id
1 'polypeptide(L)'
;MAFRNWDLYEYPLLPTATKHSWSIKTASQLEKPRYVIFCLQTNKKNQKIKDCSVFDHCGVRNVTLFLNSQYYPYEPLCLKFSENKFNILYEMYVKIRQSYYNCPADALLDLSSFKEKAPLFVIDCSRQNDTLKTGPVDVRLEIECTTAIL
;
A
#
# COMPACT_ATOMS: atom_id res chain seq x y z
N MET A 1 2.39 -9.42 -19.81
CA MET A 1 1.54 -10.30 -18.99
C MET A 1 0.56 -9.41 -18.25
N ALA A 2 -0.71 -9.37 -18.66
CA ALA A 2 -1.73 -8.54 -18.03
C ALA A 2 -2.22 -9.23 -16.75
N PHE A 3 -2.37 -8.47 -15.66
CA PHE A 3 -2.96 -8.99 -14.43
C PHE A 3 -4.43 -9.31 -14.67
N ARG A 4 -4.88 -10.45 -14.13
CA ARG A 4 -6.17 -11.05 -14.47
C ARG A 4 -7.36 -10.35 -13.82
N ASN A 5 -7.15 -9.65 -12.70
CA ASN A 5 -8.20 -8.98 -11.94
C ASN A 5 -7.62 -7.82 -11.07
N TRP A 6 -8.43 -6.80 -10.82
CA TRP A 6 -8.17 -5.68 -9.90
C TRP A 6 -9.36 -5.54 -8.96
N ASP A 7 -9.11 -5.63 -7.65
CA ASP A 7 -10.15 -5.46 -6.63
C ASP A 7 -9.83 -4.24 -5.78
N LEU A 8 -10.83 -3.38 -5.56
CA LEU A 8 -10.75 -2.22 -4.70
C LEU A 8 -11.55 -2.48 -3.42
N TYR A 9 -10.92 -2.25 -2.28
CA TYR A 9 -11.57 -2.31 -0.97
C TYR A 9 -11.40 -0.98 -0.26
N GLU A 10 -12.48 -0.53 0.38
CA GLU A 10 -12.46 0.63 1.25
C GLU A 10 -12.60 0.14 2.70
N TYR A 11 -11.83 0.73 3.62
CA TYR A 11 -12.01 0.50 5.04
C TYR A 11 -12.90 1.62 5.62
N PRO A 12 -14.22 1.38 5.82
CA PRO A 12 -15.20 2.45 5.98
C PRO A 12 -15.11 3.18 7.32
N LEU A 13 -14.55 2.55 8.35
CA LEU A 13 -14.46 3.07 9.71
C LEU A 13 -13.09 2.70 10.29
N LEU A 14 -12.19 3.69 10.28
CA LEU A 14 -10.90 3.61 10.97
C LEU A 14 -11.11 4.06 12.42
N PRO A 15 -10.93 3.18 13.42
CA PRO A 15 -10.96 3.61 14.81
C PRO A 15 -9.83 4.60 15.09
N THR A 16 -9.97 5.49 16.08
CA THR A 16 -8.90 6.43 16.46
C THR A 16 -7.80 5.66 17.21
N ALA A 17 -6.85 5.11 16.48
CA ALA A 17 -5.71 4.38 17.02
C ALA A 17 -4.44 4.68 16.21
N THR A 18 -3.29 4.36 16.77
CA THR A 18 -2.00 4.45 16.07
C THR A 18 -1.66 3.16 15.32
N LYS A 19 -2.36 2.06 15.61
CA LYS A 19 -2.20 0.78 14.93
C LYS A 19 -3.54 0.28 14.44
N HIS A 20 -3.60 -0.14 13.18
CA HIS A 20 -4.77 -0.73 12.56
C HIS A 20 -4.41 -2.07 11.97
N SER A 21 -5.27 -3.06 12.20
CA SER A 21 -5.22 -4.35 11.50
C SER A 21 -6.51 -4.48 10.71
N TRP A 22 -6.38 -4.65 9.40
CA TRP A 22 -7.48 -4.72 8.47
C TRP A 22 -7.41 -6.02 7.67
N SER A 23 -8.33 -6.94 7.96
CA SER A 23 -8.56 -8.13 7.13
C SER A 23 -9.39 -7.73 5.91
N ILE A 24 -8.79 -7.83 4.72
CA ILE A 24 -9.37 -7.32 3.48
C ILE A 24 -10.26 -8.39 2.84
N LYS A 25 -9.66 -9.55 2.53
CA LYS A 25 -10.33 -10.66 1.86
C LYS A 25 -9.56 -11.95 2.02
N THR A 26 -10.26 -13.05 1.76
CA THR A 26 -9.64 -14.35 1.50
C THR A 26 -9.67 -14.59 -0.01
N ALA A 27 -8.51 -14.53 -0.66
CA ALA A 27 -8.36 -14.80 -2.08
C ALA A 27 -8.29 -16.30 -2.37
N SER A 28 -8.85 -16.73 -3.49
CA SER A 28 -8.58 -18.07 -4.02
C SER A 28 -7.12 -18.19 -4.47
N GLN A 29 -6.59 -19.41 -4.52
CA GLN A 29 -5.20 -19.67 -4.97
C GLN A 29 -4.90 -19.08 -6.35
N LEU A 30 -5.90 -19.07 -7.25
CA LEU A 30 -5.78 -18.57 -8.62
C LEU A 30 -5.74 -17.03 -8.72
N GLU A 31 -6.31 -16.34 -7.74
CA GLU A 31 -6.47 -14.87 -7.71
C GLU A 31 -5.57 -14.19 -6.66
N LYS A 32 -4.46 -14.86 -6.36
CA LYS A 32 -3.51 -14.38 -5.37
C LYS A 32 -2.94 -13.01 -5.77
N PRO A 33 -2.93 -12.02 -4.84
CA PRO A 33 -2.40 -10.70 -5.15
C PRO A 33 -0.89 -10.78 -5.38
N ARG A 34 -0.44 -10.15 -6.47
CA ARG A 34 0.99 -9.96 -6.78
C ARG A 34 1.48 -8.58 -6.35
N TYR A 35 0.59 -7.60 -6.36
CA TYR A 35 0.82 -6.26 -5.88
C TYR A 35 -0.34 -5.85 -5.00
N VAL A 36 -0.04 -5.12 -3.93
CA VAL A 36 -1.03 -4.43 -3.12
C VAL A 36 -0.63 -2.96 -3.07
N ILE A 37 -1.57 -2.09 -3.45
CA ILE A 37 -1.40 -0.64 -3.36
C ILE A 37 -2.31 -0.17 -2.24
N PHE A 38 -1.70 0.43 -1.23
CA PHE A 38 -2.40 1.04 -0.11
C PHE A 38 -2.23 2.56 -0.17
N CYS A 39 -3.28 3.29 0.16
CA CYS A 39 -3.29 4.74 0.20
C CYS A 39 -4.31 5.22 1.25
N LEU A 40 -4.08 6.41 1.78
CA LEU A 40 -4.94 7.03 2.77
C LEU A 40 -5.42 8.39 2.28
N GLN A 41 -6.58 8.80 2.77
CA GLN A 41 -7.16 10.10 2.53
C GLN A 41 -7.78 10.63 3.81
N THR A 42 -7.62 11.91 4.07
CA THR A 42 -8.18 12.58 5.25
C THR A 42 -9.17 13.66 4.83
N ASN A 43 -10.34 13.68 5.45
CA ASN A 43 -11.32 14.76 5.32
C ASN A 43 -11.68 15.12 3.86
N LYS A 44 -11.71 14.11 2.96
CA LYS A 44 -12.05 14.24 1.52
C LYS A 44 -13.35 13.52 1.16
N LYS A 45 -13.78 12.55 1.97
CA LYS A 45 -15.03 11.81 1.75
C LYS A 45 -16.23 12.77 1.78
N ASN A 46 -17.08 12.69 0.75
CA ASN A 46 -18.28 13.53 0.57
C ASN A 46 -18.03 15.04 0.37
N GLN A 47 -16.79 15.48 0.08
CA GLN A 47 -16.48 16.89 -0.18
C GLN A 47 -16.28 17.14 -1.67
N LYS A 48 -17.28 17.73 -2.33
CA LYS A 48 -17.26 17.99 -3.79
C LYS A 48 -16.20 19.00 -4.25
N ILE A 49 -15.65 19.79 -3.35
CA ILE A 49 -14.68 20.86 -3.65
C ILE A 49 -13.25 20.33 -3.59
N LYS A 50 -12.99 19.28 -2.81
CA LYS A 50 -11.64 18.74 -2.63
C LYS A 50 -11.34 17.69 -3.70
N ASP A 51 -10.11 17.69 -4.17
CA ASP A 51 -9.63 16.70 -5.14
C ASP A 51 -9.48 15.32 -4.48
N CYS A 52 -10.33 14.38 -4.90
CA CYS A 52 -10.30 12.98 -4.47
C CYS A 52 -9.11 12.21 -5.06
N SER A 53 -8.37 12.77 -6.01
CA SER A 53 -7.17 12.14 -6.60
C SER A 53 -5.93 12.34 -5.74
N VAL A 54 -6.00 13.24 -4.76
CA VAL A 54 -4.91 13.56 -3.83
C VAL A 54 -4.98 12.63 -2.62
N PHE A 55 -3.88 11.95 -2.34
CA PHE A 55 -3.72 11.08 -1.17
C PHE A 55 -2.86 11.76 -0.09
N ASP A 56 -3.13 11.40 1.16
CA ASP A 56 -2.44 11.94 2.32
C ASP A 56 -1.58 10.86 2.97
N HIS A 57 -0.43 11.24 3.52
CA HIS A 57 0.48 10.26 4.16
C HIS A 57 0.09 9.93 5.60
N CYS A 58 -0.83 10.69 6.22
CA CYS A 58 -1.42 10.49 7.55
C CYS A 58 -0.45 10.15 8.70
N GLY A 59 0.84 10.49 8.55
CA GLY A 59 1.89 10.13 9.50
C GLY A 59 2.18 8.63 9.60
N VAL A 60 1.87 7.84 8.56
CA VAL A 60 2.17 6.42 8.49
C VAL A 60 3.67 6.18 8.66
N ARG A 61 4.00 5.22 9.52
CA ARG A 61 5.36 4.81 9.86
C ARG A 61 5.72 3.48 9.23
N ASN A 62 4.84 2.49 9.38
CA ASN A 62 5.03 1.17 8.84
C ASN A 62 3.71 0.69 8.22
N VAL A 63 3.86 -0.06 7.13
CA VAL A 63 2.76 -0.83 6.53
C VAL A 63 3.29 -2.22 6.31
N THR A 64 2.60 -3.20 6.87
CA THR A 64 2.95 -4.61 6.79
C THR A 64 1.76 -5.37 6.23
N LEU A 65 1.92 -5.94 5.05
CA LEU A 65 0.94 -6.81 4.43
C LEU A 65 1.22 -8.25 4.81
N PHE A 66 0.23 -8.91 5.38
CA PHE A 66 0.21 -10.33 5.66
C PHE A 66 -0.57 -11.08 4.57
N LEU A 67 0.09 -12.08 4.00
CA LEU A 67 -0.50 -13.10 3.16
C LEU A 67 -0.43 -14.42 3.93
N ASN A 68 -1.53 -14.85 4.54
CA ASN A 68 -1.55 -15.90 5.57
C ASN A 68 -0.50 -15.62 6.66
N SER A 69 0.54 -16.46 6.77
CA SER A 69 1.62 -16.35 7.76
C SER A 69 2.87 -15.61 7.25
N GLN A 70 2.89 -15.19 5.98
CA GLN A 70 4.00 -14.41 5.43
C GLN A 70 3.70 -12.93 5.47
N TYR A 71 4.72 -12.10 5.63
CA TYR A 71 4.57 -10.65 5.66
C TYR A 71 5.51 -9.95 4.67
N TYR A 72 5.05 -8.82 4.15
CA TYR A 72 5.73 -7.99 3.16
C TYR A 72 5.53 -6.50 3.50
N PRO A 73 6.53 -5.64 3.30
CA PRO A 73 7.94 -5.99 3.11
C PRO A 73 8.51 -6.74 4.34
N TYR A 74 9.58 -7.50 4.14
CA TYR A 74 10.25 -8.23 5.22
C TYR A 74 10.91 -7.31 6.24
N GLU A 75 11.32 -6.12 5.79
CA GLU A 75 11.90 -5.10 6.65
C GLU A 75 10.88 -3.99 6.90
N PRO A 76 10.81 -3.44 8.13
CA PRO A 76 9.95 -2.33 8.44
C PRO A 76 10.39 -1.07 7.70
N LEU A 77 9.44 -0.38 7.06
CA LEU A 77 9.73 0.81 6.24
C LEU A 77 10.26 2.00 7.08
N CYS A 78 9.94 2.06 8.37
CA CYS A 78 10.39 3.06 9.33
C CYS A 78 10.26 4.51 8.82
N LEU A 79 9.15 4.81 8.15
CA LEU A 79 8.94 6.06 7.44
C LEU A 79 8.81 7.22 8.41
N LYS A 80 9.44 8.34 8.05
CA LYS A 80 9.29 9.62 8.75
C LYS A 80 9.19 10.75 7.74
N PHE A 81 7.96 11.11 7.39
CA PHE A 81 7.68 12.19 6.45
C PHE A 81 8.19 13.57 6.91
N SER A 82 8.25 13.81 8.23
CA SER A 82 8.79 15.04 8.82
C SER A 82 10.31 15.18 8.65
N GLU A 83 11.03 14.06 8.65
CA GLU A 83 12.49 14.01 8.45
C GLU A 83 12.86 13.75 6.96
N ASN A 84 11.89 13.80 6.04
CA ASN A 84 12.04 13.39 4.64
C ASN A 84 12.59 11.96 4.44
N LYS A 85 12.39 11.07 5.42
CA LYS A 85 12.74 9.65 5.32
C LYS A 85 11.58 8.86 4.71
N PHE A 86 11.40 9.03 3.41
CA PHE A 86 10.40 8.29 2.62
C PHE A 86 10.92 7.83 1.24
N ASN A 87 12.24 7.90 1.01
CA ASN A 87 12.85 7.50 -0.26
C ASN A 87 12.53 6.04 -0.62
N ILE A 88 12.51 5.14 0.37
CA ILE A 88 12.14 3.73 0.15
C ILE A 88 10.72 3.59 -0.42
N LEU A 89 9.78 4.41 0.06
CA LEU A 89 8.40 4.44 -0.44
C LEU A 89 8.34 4.91 -1.89
N TYR A 90 9.13 5.95 -2.22
CA TYR A 90 9.23 6.47 -3.58
C TYR A 90 9.89 5.45 -4.53
N GLU A 91 10.94 4.75 -4.09
CA GLU A 91 11.54 3.67 -4.86
C GLU A 91 10.55 2.55 -5.16
N MET A 92 9.75 2.14 -4.18
CA MET A 92 8.69 1.13 -4.36
C MET A 92 7.67 1.59 -5.40
N TYR A 93 7.29 2.86 -5.38
CA TYR A 93 6.42 3.47 -6.38
C TYR A 93 7.01 3.45 -7.80
N VAL A 94 8.29 3.78 -7.98
CA VAL A 94 8.91 3.73 -9.32
C VAL A 94 9.05 2.29 -9.82
N LYS A 95 9.42 1.37 -8.93
CA LYS A 95 9.66 -0.05 -9.26
C LYS A 95 8.40 -0.77 -9.74
N ILE A 96 7.20 -0.39 -9.28
CA ILE A 96 5.98 -1.06 -9.77
C ILE A 96 5.79 -0.86 -11.26
N ARG A 97 6.04 0.34 -11.79
CA ARG A 97 5.88 0.61 -13.23
C ARG A 97 6.86 -0.24 -14.03
N GLN A 98 8.10 -0.32 -13.57
CA GLN A 98 9.14 -1.15 -14.18
C GLN A 98 8.72 -2.62 -14.20
N SER A 99 8.31 -3.16 -13.05
CA SER A 99 7.97 -4.58 -12.90
C SER A 99 6.63 -4.96 -13.54
N TYR A 100 5.67 -4.03 -13.59
CA TYR A 100 4.34 -4.24 -14.16
C TYR A 100 4.34 -4.16 -15.69
N TYR A 101 4.96 -3.11 -16.25
CA TYR A 101 4.96 -2.86 -17.70
C TYR A 101 6.20 -3.39 -18.41
N ASN A 102 7.22 -3.90 -17.69
CA ASN A 102 8.54 -4.23 -18.24
C ASN A 102 9.15 -3.06 -19.02
N CYS A 103 8.97 -1.85 -18.50
CA CYS A 103 9.40 -0.59 -19.09
C CYS A 103 10.53 0.01 -18.22
N PRO A 104 11.35 0.97 -18.71
CA PRO A 104 12.33 1.64 -17.86
C PRO A 104 11.66 2.25 -16.62
N ALA A 105 12.45 2.36 -15.54
CA ALA A 105 12.05 3.00 -14.30
C ALA A 105 11.86 4.52 -14.51
N ASP A 106 10.73 4.88 -15.10
CA ASP A 106 10.33 6.25 -15.34
C ASP A 106 9.25 6.66 -14.34
N ALA A 107 9.57 7.64 -13.49
CA ALA A 107 8.67 8.10 -12.46
C ALA A 107 7.68 9.11 -13.05
N LEU A 108 6.38 8.84 -12.95
CA LEU A 108 5.35 9.79 -13.39
C LEU A 108 5.32 11.06 -12.53
N LEU A 109 5.76 10.95 -11.27
CA LEU A 109 5.81 12.03 -10.30
C LEU A 109 7.24 12.17 -9.79
N ASP A 110 7.69 13.41 -9.64
CA ASP A 110 8.89 13.75 -8.88
C ASP A 110 8.68 13.49 -7.38
N LEU A 111 9.78 13.44 -6.63
CA LEU A 111 9.76 13.08 -5.21
C LEU A 111 8.93 14.06 -4.35
N SER A 112 8.92 15.35 -4.69
CA SER A 112 8.09 16.36 -4.03
C SER A 112 6.60 16.17 -4.35
N SER A 113 6.23 16.09 -5.63
CA SER A 113 4.83 15.87 -6.00
C SER A 113 4.29 14.53 -5.48
N PHE A 114 5.12 13.49 -5.41
CA PHE A 114 4.75 12.22 -4.80
C PHE A 114 4.38 12.39 -3.32
N LYS A 115 5.21 13.08 -2.55
CA LYS A 115 4.96 13.34 -1.11
C LYS A 115 3.65 14.08 -0.88
N GLU A 116 3.38 15.10 -1.70
CA GLU A 116 2.22 15.99 -1.52
C GLU A 116 0.92 15.44 -2.09
N LYS A 117 0.98 14.71 -3.22
CA LYS A 117 -0.21 14.30 -3.97
C LYS A 117 -0.51 12.82 -3.90
N ALA A 118 0.50 11.98 -3.77
CA ALA A 118 0.33 10.54 -3.96
C ALA A 118 1.31 9.70 -3.13
N PRO A 119 1.32 9.80 -1.78
CA PRO A 119 2.06 8.88 -0.93
C PRO A 119 1.44 7.47 -0.99
N LEU A 120 1.75 6.74 -2.06
CA LEU A 120 1.25 5.41 -2.34
C LEU A 120 2.19 4.35 -1.77
N PHE A 121 1.61 3.40 -1.04
CA PHE A 121 2.33 2.27 -0.45
C PHE A 121 2.19 1.07 -1.37
N VAL A 122 3.21 0.86 -2.19
CA VAL A 122 3.20 -0.19 -3.19
C VAL A 122 4.00 -1.40 -2.70
N ILE A 123 3.31 -2.46 -2.31
CA ILE A 123 3.93 -3.67 -1.79
C ILE A 123 3.99 -4.71 -2.91
N ASP A 124 5.21 -5.07 -3.31
CA ASP A 124 5.48 -6.15 -4.26
C ASP A 124 5.50 -7.50 -3.53
N CYS A 125 4.54 -8.36 -3.86
CA CYS A 125 4.45 -9.73 -3.38
C CYS A 125 4.71 -10.73 -4.51
N SER A 126 5.29 -10.32 -5.64
CA SER A 126 5.48 -11.22 -6.79
C SER A 126 6.44 -12.36 -6.49
N ARG A 127 7.40 -12.16 -5.59
CA ARG A 127 8.40 -13.16 -5.14
C ARG A 127 7.89 -13.97 -3.96
N GLN A 128 6.73 -14.59 -4.11
CA GLN A 128 6.15 -15.39 -3.04
C GLN A 128 6.87 -16.73 -2.86
N ASN A 129 7.07 -17.10 -1.60
CA ASN A 129 7.58 -18.40 -1.19
C ASN A 129 6.59 -19.53 -1.51
N ASP A 130 7.15 -20.73 -1.72
CA ASP A 130 6.43 -21.94 -2.10
C ASP A 130 5.35 -22.39 -1.11
N THR A 131 5.42 -21.97 0.15
CA THR A 131 4.42 -22.34 1.18
C THR A 131 3.05 -21.72 0.93
N LEU A 132 2.96 -20.66 0.12
CA LEU A 132 1.69 -20.06 -0.30
C LEU A 132 1.14 -20.69 -1.60
N LYS A 133 1.68 -21.85 -2.02
CA LYS A 133 1.23 -22.56 -3.22
C LYS A 133 -0.02 -23.40 -2.97
N THR A 134 -0.47 -23.63 -1.74
CA THR A 134 -1.55 -24.59 -1.47
C THR A 134 -2.62 -23.94 -0.60
N GLY A 135 -3.84 -23.78 -1.13
CA GLY A 135 -5.00 -23.29 -0.39
C GLY A 135 -5.31 -21.79 -0.58
N PRO A 136 -6.39 -21.31 0.08
CA PRO A 136 -6.79 -19.91 0.05
C PRO A 136 -5.76 -19.01 0.75
N VAL A 137 -5.70 -17.75 0.32
CA VAL A 137 -4.78 -16.74 0.86
C VAL A 137 -5.57 -15.64 1.55
N ASP A 138 -5.48 -15.58 2.87
CA ASP A 138 -5.97 -14.46 3.67
C ASP A 138 -5.04 -13.26 3.48
N VAL A 139 -5.64 -12.11 3.14
CA VAL A 139 -4.96 -10.85 2.91
C VAL A 139 -5.31 -9.90 4.05
N ARG A 140 -4.32 -9.61 4.89
CA ARG A 140 -4.46 -8.70 6.03
C ARG A 140 -3.42 -7.60 5.96
N LEU A 141 -3.82 -6.36 6.21
CA LEU A 141 -2.93 -5.21 6.23
C LEU A 141 -2.82 -4.68 7.65
N GLU A 142 -1.59 -4.53 8.14
CA GLU A 142 -1.30 -3.84 9.39
C GLU A 142 -0.64 -2.51 9.10
N ILE A 143 -1.16 -1.45 9.71
CA ILE A 143 -0.73 -0.08 9.49
C ILE A 143 -0.36 0.49 10.84
N GLU A 144 0.83 1.08 10.93
CA GLU A 144 1.28 1.82 12.10
C GLU A 144 1.47 3.29 11.73
N CYS A 145 0.87 4.19 12.51
CA CYS A 145 0.92 5.64 12.33
C CYS A 145 1.56 6.31 13.55
N THR A 146 2.16 7.47 13.31
CA THR A 146 2.80 8.28 14.36
C THR A 146 1.76 8.97 15.24
N THR A 147 0.64 9.37 14.64
CA THR A 147 -0.52 9.97 15.31
C THR A 147 -1.75 9.15 15.00
N ALA A 148 -2.77 9.23 15.87
CA ALA A 148 -4.04 8.60 15.58
C ALA A 148 -4.66 9.24 14.32
N ILE A 149 -5.15 8.42 13.40
CA ILE A 149 -5.87 8.89 12.23
C ILE A 149 -7.27 9.33 12.70
N LEU A 150 -7.64 10.58 12.37
CA LEU A 150 -8.94 11.20 12.65
C LEU A 150 -9.70 11.45 11.35
#